data_AF-A0A1T4X3U2-F1
#
_entry.id   AF-A0A1T4X3U2-F1
#
_cell.length_a   1.000
_cell.length_b   1.000
_cell.length_c   1.000
_cell.angle_alpha   90.00
_cell.angle_beta   90.00
_cell.angle_gamma   90.00
#
_symmetry.space_group_name_H-M   'P 1'
#
loop_
_entity.id
_entity.type
_entity.pdbx_description
1 polymer ?
#
loop_
_entity_poly.entity_id
_entity_poly.type
_entity_poly.pdbx_seq_one_letter_code
_entity_poly.pdbx_strand_id
1 'polypeptide(L)'
;MIVIDGQQSAVALNDFENLEQVLESLMENDALQNRVVTDVFLNGQPFSEIYPHQAEDIESEEIEKVEIRSVPVAEMAVDITQELHKVIQLMSKGGREVAELFRQADDAEALETYQDLLDVVRSFLAMVGTLREEFGLSSQPDFLAASKQLSVLFTEMTEVLSNEDWVLLADLLEYEFLPAVSKWEGVVETIRTEIQVGGEA
;
A
#
# COMPACT_ATOMS: atom_id res chain seq x y z
N MET A 1 -0.25 11.33 30.69
CA MET A 1 -1.67 11.26 30.22
C MET A 1 -1.73 10.58 28.86
N ILE A 2 -2.79 9.83 28.56
CA ILE A 2 -2.99 9.19 27.24
C ILE A 2 -4.20 9.83 26.55
N VAL A 3 -4.04 10.20 25.28
CA VAL A 3 -5.09 10.81 24.45
C VAL A 3 -5.17 10.02 23.14
N ILE A 4 -6.37 9.61 22.73
CA ILE A 4 -6.65 8.99 21.44
C ILE A 4 -7.64 9.88 20.69
N ASP A 5 -7.25 10.36 19.51
CA ASP A 5 -8.10 11.20 18.64
C ASP A 5 -8.74 12.41 19.37
N GLY A 6 -7.96 13.02 20.28
CA GLY A 6 -8.39 14.16 21.09
C GLY A 6 -9.22 13.81 22.34
N GLN A 7 -9.57 12.54 22.53
CA GLN A 7 -10.27 12.05 23.73
C GLN A 7 -9.30 11.46 24.73
N GLN A 8 -9.43 11.83 26.00
CA GLN A 8 -8.58 11.28 27.06
C GLN A 8 -8.96 9.83 27.35
N SER A 9 -7.97 8.93 27.33
CA SER A 9 -8.16 7.53 27.69
C SER A 9 -8.43 7.37 29.19
N ALA A 10 -9.19 6.34 29.55
CA ALA A 10 -9.42 5.95 30.94
C ALA A 10 -8.16 5.36 31.61
N VAL A 11 -7.20 4.89 30.80
CA VAL A 11 -5.95 4.29 31.28
C VAL A 11 -4.92 5.37 31.58
N ALA A 12 -4.19 5.23 32.68
CA ALA A 12 -3.13 6.16 33.06
C ALA A 12 -1.76 5.66 32.57
N LEU A 13 -0.84 6.58 32.25
CA LEU A 13 0.54 6.21 31.88
C LEU A 13 1.25 5.47 33.02
N ASN A 14 0.94 5.83 34.26
CA ASN A 14 1.56 5.27 35.46
C ASN A 14 1.19 3.79 35.69
N ASP A 15 0.27 3.24 34.90
CA ASP A 15 -0.10 1.82 34.96
C ASP A 15 0.92 0.94 34.18
N PHE A 16 1.88 1.55 33.48
CA PHE A 16 2.85 0.88 32.61
C PHE A 16 4.30 1.26 32.95
N GLU A 17 5.24 0.39 32.62
CA GLU A 17 6.67 0.62 32.83
C GLU A 17 7.31 1.43 31.70
N ASN A 18 6.90 1.20 30.45
CA ASN A 18 7.48 1.83 29.27
C ASN A 18 6.43 2.13 28.18
N LEU A 19 6.86 2.81 27.12
CA LEU A 19 6.00 3.16 25.99
C LEU A 19 5.49 1.93 25.25
N GLU A 20 6.27 0.87 25.12
CA GLU A 20 5.83 -0.35 24.44
C GLU A 20 4.57 -0.95 25.08
N GLN A 21 4.58 -1.12 26.41
CA GLN A 21 3.41 -1.61 27.15
C GLN A 21 2.20 -0.68 26.99
N VAL A 22 2.42 0.64 26.93
CA VAL A 22 1.35 1.61 26.63
C VAL A 22 0.77 1.35 25.24
N LEU A 23 1.61 1.21 24.21
CA LEU A 23 1.16 1.00 22.84
C LEU A 23 0.44 -0.33 22.66
N GLU A 24 0.97 -1.42 23.22
CA GLU A 24 0.33 -2.74 23.20
C GLU A 24 -1.06 -2.69 23.86
N SER A 25 -1.16 -2.07 25.04
CA SER A 25 -2.46 -1.92 25.73
C SER A 25 -3.44 -1.07 24.94
N LEU A 26 -2.97 -0.04 24.23
CA LEU A 26 -3.83 0.78 23.39
C LEU A 26 -4.31 0.02 22.15
N MET A 27 -3.47 -0.84 21.55
CA MET A 27 -3.88 -1.69 20.43
C MET A 27 -4.97 -2.69 20.80
N GLU A 28 -5.02 -3.14 22.06
CA GLU A 28 -6.10 -3.99 22.58
C GLU A 28 -7.35 -3.19 23.00
N ASN A 29 -7.30 -1.86 22.96
CA ASN A 29 -8.39 -1.00 23.40
C ASN A 29 -9.52 -0.93 22.36
N ASP A 30 -10.77 -1.07 22.81
CA ASP A 30 -11.96 -0.89 21.96
C ASP A 30 -11.97 0.45 21.21
N ALA A 31 -11.35 1.50 21.76
CA ALA A 31 -11.26 2.81 21.12
C ALA A 31 -10.43 2.82 19.82
N LEU A 32 -9.50 1.87 19.65
CA LEU A 32 -8.72 1.67 18.42
C LEU A 32 -9.23 0.50 17.57
N GLN A 33 -10.32 -0.16 17.98
CA GLN A 33 -10.92 -1.21 17.19
C GLN A 33 -11.36 -0.67 15.82
N ASN A 34 -10.95 -1.35 14.75
CA ASN A 34 -11.22 -0.95 13.37
C ASN A 34 -10.66 0.44 12.99
N ARG A 35 -9.54 0.83 13.62
CA ARG A 35 -8.81 2.06 13.32
C ARG A 35 -7.35 1.75 13.02
N VAL A 36 -6.76 2.54 12.13
CA VAL A 36 -5.34 2.50 11.80
C VAL A 36 -4.67 3.67 12.50
N VAL A 37 -3.68 3.38 13.35
CA VAL A 37 -2.83 4.42 13.95
C VAL A 37 -1.97 5.03 12.86
N THR A 38 -2.10 6.34 12.65
CA THR A 38 -1.32 7.07 11.65
C THR A 38 -0.12 7.77 12.27
N ASP A 39 -0.27 8.23 13.52
CA ASP A 39 0.76 8.98 14.20
C ASP A 39 0.73 8.72 15.71
N VAL A 40 1.92 8.67 16.30
CA VAL A 40 2.13 8.67 17.74
C VAL A 40 2.92 9.91 18.10
N PHE A 41 2.48 10.64 19.13
CA PHE A 41 3.19 11.80 19.66
C PHE A 41 3.52 11.60 21.14
N LEU A 42 4.77 11.86 21.49
CA LEU A 42 5.26 11.89 22.87
C LEU A 42 5.54 13.35 23.23
N ASN A 43 4.87 13.85 24.28
CA ASN A 43 5.02 15.23 24.75
C ASN A 43 4.83 16.27 23.62
N GLY A 44 3.98 15.95 22.64
CA GLY A 44 3.69 16.78 21.47
C GLY A 44 4.72 16.70 20.33
N GLN A 45 5.74 15.84 20.43
CA GLN A 45 6.68 15.56 19.34
C GLN A 45 6.34 14.23 18.66
N PRO A 46 6.42 14.14 17.32
CA PRO A 46 6.15 12.90 16.62
C PRO A 46 7.17 11.83 17.02
N PHE A 47 6.67 10.63 17.27
CA PHE A 47 7.46 9.45 17.60
C PHE A 47 7.31 8.42 16.49
N SER A 48 8.44 7.85 16.09
CA SER A 48 8.53 6.74 15.16
C SER A 48 9.76 5.94 15.56
N GLU A 49 9.63 4.62 15.56
CA GLU A 49 10.75 3.74 15.89
C GLU A 49 11.85 3.85 14.83
N ILE A 50 13.08 4.12 15.27
CA ILE A 50 14.28 4.09 14.44
C ILE A 50 14.96 2.70 14.45
N TYR A 51 14.60 1.84 15.40
CA TYR A 51 14.97 0.44 15.45
C TYR A 51 13.86 -0.37 16.15
N PRO A 52 13.73 -1.69 15.86
CA PRO A 52 12.67 -2.51 16.45
C PRO A 52 12.67 -2.45 17.98
N HIS A 53 11.49 -2.31 18.58
CA HIS A 53 11.27 -2.27 20.03
C HIS A 53 11.94 -1.08 20.74
N GLN A 54 12.23 0.01 20.02
CA GLN A 54 12.73 1.24 20.64
C GLN A 54 11.78 1.76 21.73
N ALA A 55 10.47 1.52 21.59
CA ALA A 55 9.50 1.91 22.60
C ALA A 55 9.75 1.26 23.98
N GLU A 56 10.45 0.12 24.05
CA GLU A 56 10.78 -0.55 25.31
C GLU A 56 11.76 0.28 26.17
N ASP A 57 12.66 1.02 25.51
CA ASP A 57 13.71 1.83 26.14
C ASP A 57 13.18 3.16 26.71
N ILE A 58 11.93 3.53 26.44
CA ILE A 58 11.34 4.79 26.87
C ILE A 58 10.48 4.55 28.10
N GLU A 59 11.04 4.85 29.28
CA GLU A 59 10.35 4.72 30.56
C GLU A 59 9.11 5.62 30.62
N SER A 60 8.00 5.10 31.15
CA SER A 60 6.73 5.83 31.24
C SER A 60 6.83 7.10 32.12
N GLU A 61 7.76 7.11 33.08
CA GLU A 61 8.06 8.25 33.95
C GLU A 61 8.61 9.47 33.17
N GLU A 62 9.25 9.24 32.01
CA GLU A 62 9.76 10.30 31.14
C GLU A 62 8.68 10.91 30.23
N ILE A 63 7.49 10.30 30.21
CA ILE A 63 6.40 10.65 29.30
C ILE A 63 5.30 11.39 30.06
N GLU A 64 5.16 12.69 29.79
CA GLU A 64 4.05 13.49 30.32
C GLU A 64 2.75 13.21 29.56
N LYS A 65 2.83 13.03 28.24
CA LYS A 65 1.68 12.85 27.35
C LYS A 65 1.99 11.92 26.18
N VAL A 66 1.14 10.91 25.98
CA VAL A 66 1.04 10.14 24.73
C VAL A 66 -0.22 10.57 24.00
N GLU A 67 -0.10 10.95 22.74
CA GLU A 67 -1.22 11.25 21.84
C GLU A 67 -1.16 10.32 20.63
N ILE A 68 -2.22 9.54 20.46
CA ILE A 68 -2.44 8.67 19.30
C ILE A 68 -3.39 9.38 18.35
N ARG A 69 -3.01 9.44 17.08
CA ARG A 69 -3.91 9.78 15.99
C ARG A 69 -4.16 8.55 15.17
N SER A 70 -5.43 8.35 14.86
CA SER A 70 -5.87 7.22 14.05
C SER A 70 -7.01 7.64 13.14
N VAL A 71 -7.21 6.84 12.10
CA VAL A 71 -8.33 6.98 11.18
C VAL A 71 -9.08 5.66 11.08
N PRO A 72 -10.39 5.65 10.78
CA PRO A 72 -11.11 4.43 10.48
C PRO A 72 -10.42 3.63 9.35
N VAL A 73 -10.40 2.30 9.46
CA VAL A 73 -9.84 1.43 8.41
C VAL A 73 -10.47 1.70 7.04
N ALA A 74 -11.79 1.93 7.00
CA ALA A 74 -12.51 2.27 5.78
C ALA A 74 -12.04 3.60 5.15
N GLU A 75 -11.75 4.61 5.97
CA GLU A 75 -11.25 5.92 5.49
C GLU A 75 -9.83 5.77 4.92
N MET A 76 -8.94 5.09 5.65
CA MET A 76 -7.59 4.77 5.17
C MET A 76 -7.64 3.98 3.85
N ALA A 77 -8.52 3.00 3.74
CA ALA A 77 -8.66 2.20 2.54
C ALA A 77 -9.13 3.04 1.32
N VAL A 78 -10.05 3.99 1.54
CA VAL A 78 -10.45 4.94 0.50
C VAL A 78 -9.27 5.81 0.07
N ASP A 79 -8.45 6.29 1.00
CA ASP A 79 -7.26 7.08 0.66
C ASP A 79 -6.23 6.25 -0.12
N ILE A 80 -5.99 5.01 0.29
CA ILE A 80 -5.13 4.07 -0.45
C ILE A 80 -5.63 3.88 -1.89
N THR A 81 -6.94 3.71 -2.11
CA THR A 81 -7.47 3.55 -3.48
C THR A 81 -7.24 4.79 -4.36
N GLN A 82 -7.18 5.99 -3.78
CA GLN A 82 -6.83 7.21 -4.51
C GLN A 82 -5.34 7.23 -4.88
N GLU A 83 -4.47 6.79 -3.97
CA GLU A 83 -3.04 6.67 -4.25
C GLU A 83 -2.75 5.58 -5.31
N LEU A 84 -3.49 4.47 -5.29
CA LEU A 84 -3.37 3.40 -6.29
C LEU A 84 -3.64 3.88 -7.72
N HIS A 85 -4.53 4.87 -7.92
CA HIS A 85 -4.70 5.50 -9.24
C HIS A 85 -3.41 6.17 -9.73
N LYS A 86 -2.66 6.82 -8.84
CA LYS A 86 -1.37 7.41 -9.19
C LYS A 86 -0.34 6.34 -9.52
N VAL A 87 -0.36 5.21 -8.80
CA VAL A 87 0.51 4.05 -9.09
C VAL A 87 0.22 3.49 -10.48
N ILE A 88 -1.04 3.42 -10.93
CA ILE A 88 -1.39 3.02 -12.30
C ILE A 88 -0.75 3.94 -13.35
N GLN A 89 -0.76 5.25 -13.10
CA GLN A 89 -0.09 6.21 -13.98
C GLN A 89 1.43 6.04 -13.98
N LEU A 90 2.03 5.75 -12.81
CA LEU A 90 3.46 5.44 -12.70
C LEU A 90 3.84 4.18 -13.48
N MET A 91 3.07 3.10 -13.35
CA MET A 91 3.27 1.87 -14.12
C MET A 91 3.16 2.13 -15.63
N SER A 92 2.17 2.91 -16.05
CA SER A 92 1.98 3.29 -17.46
C SER A 92 3.14 4.14 -18.00
N LYS A 93 3.70 5.02 -17.18
CA LYS A 93 4.88 5.80 -17.54
C LYS A 93 6.12 4.89 -17.64
N GLY A 94 6.36 4.07 -16.62
CA GLY A 94 7.49 3.14 -16.59
C GLY A 94 7.47 2.16 -17.77
N GLY A 95 6.30 1.62 -18.13
CA GLY A 95 6.17 0.75 -19.31
C GLY A 95 6.58 1.43 -20.62
N ARG A 96 6.24 2.70 -20.82
CA ARG A 96 6.68 3.48 -22.00
C ARG A 96 8.19 3.75 -21.98
N GLU A 97 8.71 4.10 -20.82
CA GLU A 97 10.13 4.41 -20.62
C GLU A 97 11.01 3.20 -20.90
N VAL A 98 10.64 2.03 -20.36
CA VAL A 98 11.33 0.76 -20.64
C VAL A 98 11.26 0.41 -22.13
N ALA A 99 10.08 0.53 -22.76
CA ALA A 99 9.94 0.25 -24.19
C ALA A 99 10.84 1.16 -25.06
N GLU A 100 10.92 2.44 -24.72
CA GLU A 100 11.76 3.41 -25.44
C GLU A 100 13.25 3.11 -25.25
N LEU A 101 13.70 2.76 -24.04
CA LEU A 101 15.10 2.39 -23.77
C LEU A 101 15.52 1.15 -24.57
N PHE A 102 14.68 0.11 -24.63
CA PHE A 102 14.93 -1.06 -25.47
C PHE A 102 14.98 -0.71 -26.97
N ARG A 103 14.14 0.22 -27.45
CA ARG A 103 14.20 0.70 -28.85
C ARG A 103 15.47 1.50 -29.16
N GLN A 104 16.02 2.18 -28.16
CA GLN A 104 17.29 2.90 -28.27
C GLN A 104 18.52 2.00 -28.12
N ALA A 105 18.32 0.70 -27.86
CA ALA A 105 19.37 -0.27 -27.55
C ALA A 105 20.21 0.09 -26.31
N ASP A 106 19.59 0.76 -25.33
CA ASP A 106 20.17 0.97 -24.01
C ASP A 106 19.75 -0.15 -23.05
N ASP A 107 20.21 -1.37 -23.36
CA ASP A 107 19.72 -2.59 -22.71
C ASP A 107 19.97 -2.60 -21.19
N ALA A 108 21.07 -2.00 -20.74
CA ALA A 108 21.43 -1.97 -19.32
C ALA A 108 20.46 -1.09 -18.52
N GLU A 109 20.22 0.15 -18.98
CA GLU A 109 19.27 1.06 -18.34
C GLU A 109 17.82 0.55 -18.48
N ALA A 110 17.49 -0.07 -19.63
CA ALA A 110 16.19 -0.69 -19.85
C ALA A 110 15.90 -1.81 -18.85
N LEU A 111 16.87 -2.71 -18.61
CA LEU A 111 16.71 -3.83 -17.68
C LEU A 111 16.61 -3.38 -16.22
N GLU A 112 17.35 -2.34 -15.82
CA GLU A 112 17.22 -1.74 -14.48
C GLU A 112 15.83 -1.14 -14.29
N THR A 113 15.41 -0.27 -15.23
CA THR A 113 14.08 0.35 -15.19
C THR A 113 12.94 -0.68 -15.28
N TYR A 114 13.16 -1.77 -16.00
CA TYR A 114 12.20 -2.88 -16.09
C TYR A 114 12.04 -3.61 -14.76
N GLN A 115 13.12 -3.83 -14.01
CA GLN A 115 13.04 -4.42 -12.67
C GLN A 115 12.26 -3.52 -11.71
N ASP A 116 12.55 -2.22 -11.71
CA ASP A 116 11.81 -1.24 -10.91
C ASP A 116 10.31 -1.26 -11.26
N LEU A 117 9.97 -1.32 -12.56
CA LEU A 117 8.59 -1.43 -13.01
C LEU A 117 7.91 -2.71 -12.46
N LEU A 118 8.57 -3.86 -12.53
CA LEU A 118 8.02 -5.12 -12.00
C LEU A 118 7.79 -5.07 -10.49
N ASP A 119 8.70 -4.43 -9.74
CA ASP A 119 8.55 -4.23 -8.30
C ASP A 119 7.35 -3.33 -7.98
N VAL A 120 7.14 -2.26 -8.75
CA VAL A 120 5.95 -1.40 -8.63
C VAL A 120 4.67 -2.19 -8.92
N VAL A 121 4.64 -2.99 -9.99
CA VAL A 121 3.46 -3.80 -10.33
C VAL A 121 3.18 -4.84 -9.23
N ARG A 122 4.20 -5.50 -8.69
CA ARG A 122 4.04 -6.46 -7.59
C ARG A 122 3.45 -5.79 -6.35
N SER A 123 3.99 -4.65 -5.94
CA SER A 123 3.49 -3.89 -4.79
C SER A 123 2.05 -3.42 -4.99
N PHE A 124 1.72 -2.97 -6.20
CA PHE A 124 0.36 -2.60 -6.58
C PHE A 124 -0.61 -3.78 -6.44
N LEU A 125 -0.28 -4.94 -7.02
CA LEU A 125 -1.12 -6.13 -6.95
C LEU A 125 -1.28 -6.65 -5.52
N ALA A 126 -0.21 -6.59 -4.71
CA ALA A 126 -0.26 -6.95 -3.30
C ALA A 126 -1.24 -6.05 -2.52
N MET A 127 -1.15 -4.73 -2.70
CA MET A 127 -2.04 -3.78 -2.04
C MET A 127 -3.50 -3.98 -2.45
N VAL A 128 -3.76 -4.20 -3.75
CA VAL A 128 -5.12 -4.54 -4.22
C VAL A 128 -5.60 -5.84 -3.59
N GLY A 129 -4.73 -6.85 -3.45
CA GLY A 129 -5.03 -8.09 -2.73
C GLY A 129 -5.45 -7.84 -1.28
N THR A 130 -4.65 -7.07 -0.54
CA THR A 130 -4.91 -6.72 0.86
C THR A 130 -6.24 -5.99 1.03
N LEU A 131 -6.54 -4.98 0.20
CA LEU A 131 -7.82 -4.26 0.27
C LEU A 131 -9.01 -5.19 0.01
N ARG A 132 -8.87 -6.14 -0.92
CA ARG A 132 -9.95 -7.07 -1.23
C ARG A 132 -10.18 -8.09 -0.12
N GLU A 133 -9.11 -8.56 0.52
CA GLU A 133 -9.19 -9.47 1.66
C GLU A 133 -9.81 -8.79 2.87
N GLU A 134 -9.32 -7.61 3.23
CA GLU A 134 -9.77 -6.85 4.41
C GLU A 134 -11.28 -6.53 4.37
N PHE A 135 -11.80 -6.17 3.20
CA PHE A 135 -13.21 -5.81 3.04
C PHE A 135 -14.08 -6.96 2.50
N GLY A 136 -13.53 -8.18 2.38
CA GLY A 136 -14.28 -9.35 1.91
C GLY A 136 -14.85 -9.18 0.49
N LEU A 137 -14.14 -8.44 -0.37
CA LEU A 137 -14.65 -8.05 -1.68
C LEU A 137 -14.71 -9.26 -2.62
N SER A 138 -15.92 -9.56 -3.08
CA SER A 138 -16.19 -10.68 -3.99
C SER A 138 -15.32 -10.62 -5.23
N SER A 139 -14.99 -11.77 -5.82
CA SER A 139 -14.23 -11.81 -7.08
C SER A 139 -15.08 -11.28 -8.24
N GLN A 140 -15.01 -9.97 -8.43
CA GLN A 140 -15.69 -9.27 -9.51
C GLN A 140 -15.14 -9.72 -10.87
N PRO A 141 -15.99 -9.86 -11.91
CA PRO A 141 -15.55 -10.28 -13.24
C PRO A 141 -14.41 -9.44 -13.80
N ASP A 142 -14.43 -8.13 -13.56
CA ASP A 142 -13.41 -7.20 -14.07
C ASP A 142 -12.05 -7.41 -13.42
N PHE A 143 -12.01 -7.64 -12.10
CA PHE A 143 -10.77 -8.02 -11.41
C PHE A 143 -10.21 -9.33 -11.99
N LEU A 144 -11.05 -10.36 -12.14
CA LEU A 144 -10.62 -11.66 -12.64
C LEU A 144 -10.08 -11.55 -14.08
N ALA A 145 -10.73 -10.75 -14.92
CA ALA A 145 -10.30 -10.50 -16.28
C ALA A 145 -8.96 -9.74 -16.33
N ALA A 146 -8.81 -8.67 -15.53
CA ALA A 146 -7.58 -7.88 -15.47
C ALA A 146 -6.40 -8.69 -14.91
N SER A 147 -6.62 -9.44 -13.83
CA SER A 147 -5.64 -10.34 -13.22
C SER A 147 -5.19 -11.43 -14.19
N LYS A 148 -6.12 -12.08 -14.88
CA LYS A 148 -5.81 -13.08 -15.90
C LYS A 148 -5.01 -12.49 -17.06
N GLN A 149 -5.38 -11.30 -17.53
CA GLN A 149 -4.66 -10.64 -18.62
C GLN A 149 -3.21 -10.34 -18.25
N LEU A 150 -2.96 -9.75 -17.07
CA LEU A 150 -1.58 -9.51 -16.62
C LEU A 150 -0.78 -10.81 -16.43
N SER A 151 -1.41 -11.86 -15.90
CA SER A 151 -0.74 -13.16 -15.72
C SER A 151 -0.30 -13.79 -17.05
N VAL A 152 -1.15 -13.73 -18.08
CA VAL A 152 -0.80 -14.21 -19.43
C VAL A 152 0.33 -13.36 -20.00
N LEU A 153 0.21 -12.04 -19.93
CA LEU A 153 1.20 -11.12 -20.45
C LEU A 153 2.57 -11.29 -19.77
N PHE A 154 2.63 -11.43 -18.45
CA PHE A 154 3.90 -11.67 -17.76
C PHE A 154 4.55 -12.99 -18.13
N THR A 155 3.76 -14.02 -18.46
CA THR A 155 4.30 -15.29 -18.95
C THR A 155 5.00 -15.07 -20.29
N GLU A 156 4.33 -14.37 -21.22
CA GLU A 156 4.88 -14.06 -22.54
C GLU A 156 6.12 -13.14 -22.44
N MET A 157 6.05 -12.07 -21.65
CA MET A 157 7.19 -11.18 -21.42
C MET A 157 8.40 -11.92 -20.80
N THR A 158 8.18 -12.92 -19.95
CA THR A 158 9.25 -13.74 -19.37
C THR A 158 9.93 -14.60 -20.44
N GLU A 159 9.16 -15.18 -21.35
CA GLU A 159 9.69 -15.95 -22.48
C GLU A 159 10.51 -15.05 -23.43
N VAL A 160 9.98 -13.87 -23.76
CA VAL A 160 10.64 -12.89 -24.63
C VAL A 160 11.93 -12.36 -24.00
N LEU A 161 11.90 -12.03 -22.70
CA LEU A 161 13.08 -11.63 -21.93
C LEU A 161 14.15 -12.73 -21.94
N SER A 162 13.77 -13.99 -21.77
CA SER A 162 14.69 -15.14 -21.77
C SER A 162 15.36 -15.37 -23.13
N ASN A 163 14.71 -14.95 -24.21
CA ASN A 163 15.23 -15.02 -25.58
C ASN A 163 16.00 -13.75 -25.99
N GLU A 164 16.12 -12.75 -25.11
CA GLU A 164 16.77 -11.46 -25.37
C GLU A 164 16.17 -10.71 -26.58
N ASP A 165 14.87 -10.90 -26.86
CA ASP A 165 14.17 -10.22 -27.95
C ASP A 165 13.60 -8.87 -27.46
N TRP A 166 14.48 -7.87 -27.38
CA TRP A 166 14.17 -6.54 -26.85
C TRP A 166 13.14 -5.77 -27.67
N VAL A 167 13.10 -6.00 -28.98
CA VAL A 167 12.12 -5.34 -29.86
C VAL A 167 10.72 -5.86 -29.54
N LEU A 168 10.57 -7.18 -29.41
CA LEU A 168 9.30 -7.78 -29.04
C LEU A 168 8.91 -7.41 -27.59
N LEU A 169 9.86 -7.34 -26.66
CA LEU A 169 9.57 -6.92 -25.28
C LEU A 169 9.06 -5.47 -25.23
N ALA A 170 9.66 -4.58 -26.01
CA ALA A 170 9.19 -3.21 -26.17
C ALA A 170 7.78 -3.14 -26.77
N ASP A 171 7.48 -3.97 -27.76
CA ASP A 171 6.14 -4.04 -28.37
C ASP A 171 5.09 -4.58 -27.38
N LEU A 172 5.42 -5.62 -26.59
CA LEU A 172 4.54 -6.13 -25.53
C LEU A 172 4.27 -5.07 -24.47
N LEU A 173 5.31 -4.31 -24.08
CA LEU A 173 5.16 -3.20 -23.14
C LEU A 173 4.21 -2.14 -23.70
N GLU A 174 4.44 -1.66 -24.92
CA GLU A 174 3.70 -0.54 -25.50
C GLU A 174 2.25 -0.90 -25.85
N TYR A 175 2.03 -2.06 -26.46
CA TYR A 175 0.74 -2.42 -27.05
C TYR A 175 -0.11 -3.35 -26.18
N GLU A 176 0.47 -4.06 -25.21
CA GLU A 176 -0.26 -4.99 -24.35
C GLU A 176 -0.23 -4.63 -22.87
N PHE A 177 0.94 -4.26 -22.33
CA PHE A 177 1.08 -3.90 -20.92
C PHE A 177 0.37 -2.59 -20.60
N LEU A 178 0.59 -1.51 -21.38
CA LEU A 178 -0.07 -0.23 -21.12
C LEU A 178 -1.61 -0.35 -21.11
N PRO A 179 -2.26 -1.01 -22.10
CA PRO A 179 -3.70 -1.22 -22.04
C PRO A 179 -4.16 -2.20 -20.94
N ALA A 180 -3.32 -3.16 -20.53
CA ALA A 180 -3.64 -4.05 -19.42
C ALA A 180 -3.63 -3.28 -18.08
N VAL A 181 -2.63 -2.42 -17.87
CA VAL A 181 -2.50 -1.59 -16.67
C VAL A 181 -3.66 -0.59 -16.56
N SER A 182 -4.07 0.06 -17.65
CA SER A 182 -5.18 1.04 -17.60
C SER A 182 -6.51 0.43 -17.16
N LYS A 183 -6.74 -0.87 -17.39
CA LYS A 183 -7.98 -1.55 -16.94
C LYS A 183 -8.09 -1.62 -15.42
N TRP A 184 -6.97 -1.52 -14.70
CA TRP A 184 -6.98 -1.52 -13.25
C TRP A 184 -7.59 -0.25 -12.65
N GLU A 185 -7.76 0.82 -13.41
CA GLU A 185 -8.49 2.02 -12.94
C GLU A 185 -9.93 1.64 -12.56
N GLY A 186 -10.62 0.88 -13.42
CA GLY A 186 -11.98 0.40 -13.15
C GLY A 186 -12.05 -0.57 -11.96
N VAL A 187 -11.02 -1.41 -11.79
CA VAL A 187 -10.93 -2.32 -10.64
C VAL A 187 -10.77 -1.53 -9.33
N VAL A 188 -9.86 -0.55 -9.29
CA VAL A 188 -9.62 0.28 -8.10
C VAL A 188 -10.84 1.14 -7.78
N GLU A 189 -11.52 1.70 -8.78
CA GLU A 189 -12.75 2.48 -8.56
C GLU A 189 -13.90 1.62 -8.04
N THR A 190 -14.01 0.37 -8.51
CA THR A 190 -14.99 -0.58 -7.98
C THR A 190 -14.71 -0.89 -6.51
N ILE A 191 -13.45 -1.19 -6.16
CA ILE A 191 -13.02 -1.44 -4.78
C ILE A 191 -13.37 -0.23 -3.89
N ARG A 192 -13.03 0.98 -4.34
CA ARG A 192 -13.33 2.21 -3.62
C ARG A 192 -14.83 2.38 -3.36
N THR A 193 -15.65 2.16 -4.38
CA THR A 193 -17.11 2.27 -4.26
C THR A 193 -17.67 1.24 -3.28
N GLU A 194 -17.18 0.00 -3.33
CA GLU A 194 -17.62 -1.06 -2.41
C GLU A 194 -17.22 -0.78 -0.96
N ILE A 195 -16.02 -0.24 -0.73
CA ILE A 195 -15.58 0.18 0.62
C ILE A 195 -16.49 1.30 1.14
N GLN A 196 -16.81 2.30 0.31
CA GLN A 196 -17.68 3.41 0.71
C GLN A 196 -19.11 2.94 1.03
N VAL A 197 -19.69 2.04 0.23
CA VAL A 197 -21.03 1.51 0.47
C VAL A 197 -21.06 0.53 1.65
N GLY A 198 -20.01 -0.28 1.82
CA GLY A 198 -19.88 -1.22 2.95
C GLY A 198 -19.62 -0.52 4.28
N GLY A 199 -19.02 0.68 4.27
CA GLY A 199 -18.77 1.49 5.47
C GLY A 199 -19.99 2.27 6.01
N GLU A 200 -21.12 2.26 5.30
CA GLU A 200 -22.38 2.92 5.71
C GLU A 200 -23.37 1.97 6.43
N ALA A 201 -23.04 0.68 6.59
CA ALA A 201 -23.88 -0.35 7.22
C ALA A 201 -23.47 -0.63 8.67
#